data_AF-A0A8T4WY43-F1
#
_entry.id   AF-A0A8T4WY43-F1
#
_cell.length_a   1.000
_cell.length_b   1.000
_cell.length_c   1.000
_cell.angle_alpha   90.00
_cell.angle_beta   90.00
_cell.angle_gamma   90.00
#
_symmetry.space_group_name_H-M   'P 1'
#
loop_
_entity.id
_entity.type
_entity.pdbx_description
1 polymer ?
#
loop_
_entity_poly.entity_id
_entity_poly.type
_entity_poly.pdbx_seq_one_letter_code
_entity_poly.pdbx_strand_id
1 'polypeptide(L)'
;MNIIDELNDIQGIGDNTAKTLVEKLDIKSEDQLFELSSQDLQEIKGFGPKRAEKVLENINDRIKRCERCGNLRHSREVCSECQEELSTKIEELQEDIVDLEEEGQVDQTELSLLSKDLEQVKSHLKEGNISLKFLAVKGLREKVETLSRKKDLAQRREELEEERQDLERRTTELEEKEQRLKSWEEELKEKDSSLTALETKINERQKDLNERESRFKKKLDEVRSIGKDLSEKEKKIEEKEKELERRESELLEKKELEKELKESRENERALKEELKEKEDRIAKLRSKLRKVSEDQDIAHAKNNESGDKKTVPGEKEIDEIEQKRQELSEKEKRLEEMEKELEKKKKDLEEWQEDLKQKEGETKNKKQGKNKNSFTTIKDVSRKG
;
A
#
# COMPACT_ATOMS: atom_id res chain seq x y z
N MET A 1 109.02 -98.04 -42.19
CA MET A 1 110.22 -97.57 -42.92
C MET A 1 110.92 -98.80 -43.46
N ASN A 2 111.62 -98.71 -44.59
CA ASN A 2 112.33 -99.84 -45.16
C ASN A 2 113.66 -100.00 -44.39
N ILE A 3 113.96 -101.20 -43.86
CA ILE A 3 115.12 -101.44 -42.99
C ILE A 3 116.44 -101.00 -43.64
N ILE A 4 116.52 -101.05 -44.98
CA ILE A 4 117.66 -100.59 -45.77
C ILE A 4 117.90 -99.08 -45.59
N ASP A 5 116.85 -98.27 -45.51
CA ASP A 5 116.95 -96.82 -45.31
C ASP A 5 117.47 -96.51 -43.90
N GLU A 6 117.01 -97.27 -42.89
CA GLU A 6 117.46 -97.14 -41.49
C GLU A 6 118.93 -97.55 -41.30
N LEU A 7 119.38 -98.57 -42.06
CA LEU A 7 120.77 -99.05 -42.11
C LEU A 7 121.74 -98.07 -42.78
N ASN A 8 121.28 -97.40 -43.83
CA ASN A 8 122.08 -96.43 -44.57
C ASN A 8 122.41 -95.17 -43.76
N ASP A 9 121.61 -94.87 -42.74
CA ASP A 9 121.90 -93.79 -41.78
C ASP A 9 123.09 -94.13 -40.84
N ILE A 10 123.65 -95.35 -40.92
CA ILE A 10 124.87 -95.73 -40.20
C ILE A 10 126.09 -95.45 -41.07
N GLN A 11 126.89 -94.46 -40.65
CA GLN A 11 128.08 -94.03 -41.38
C GLN A 11 129.01 -95.22 -41.71
N GLY A 12 129.34 -95.42 -42.98
CA GLY A 12 130.22 -96.51 -43.45
C GLY A 12 129.50 -97.76 -43.98
N ILE A 13 128.17 -97.86 -43.79
CA ILE A 13 127.28 -98.80 -44.47
C ILE A 13 126.64 -98.04 -45.65
N GLY A 14 126.94 -98.44 -46.89
CA GLY A 14 126.23 -97.91 -48.07
C GLY A 14 125.16 -98.89 -48.55
N ASP A 15 124.27 -98.46 -49.44
CA ASP A 15 123.10 -99.24 -49.92
C ASP A 15 123.42 -100.70 -50.27
N ASN A 16 124.53 -100.93 -50.96
CA ASN A 16 124.94 -102.27 -51.37
C ASN A 16 125.36 -103.13 -50.17
N THR A 17 125.98 -102.51 -49.17
CA THR A 17 126.33 -103.15 -47.90
C THR A 17 125.08 -103.43 -47.07
N ALA A 18 124.17 -102.46 -46.92
CA ALA A 18 122.91 -102.65 -46.21
C ALA A 18 122.08 -103.79 -46.83
N LYS A 19 121.97 -103.84 -48.16
CA LYS A 19 121.33 -104.95 -48.87
C LYS A 19 122.01 -106.28 -48.62
N THR A 20 123.35 -106.32 -48.66
CA THR A 20 124.08 -107.58 -48.43
C THR A 20 123.91 -108.07 -46.98
N LEU A 21 123.83 -107.16 -46.00
CA LEU A 21 123.57 -107.50 -44.61
C LEU A 21 122.16 -108.08 -44.41
N VAL A 22 121.15 -107.45 -45.01
CA VAL A 22 119.77 -107.95 -44.97
C VAL A 22 119.63 -109.30 -45.69
N GLU A 23 120.24 -109.45 -46.87
CA GLU A 23 120.10 -110.68 -47.67
C GLU A 23 120.93 -111.86 -47.14
N LYS A 24 122.15 -111.62 -46.65
CA LYS A 24 123.05 -112.70 -46.23
C LYS A 24 122.99 -113.04 -44.75
N LEU A 25 122.73 -112.05 -43.89
CA LEU A 25 122.65 -112.23 -42.45
C LEU A 25 121.20 -112.16 -41.92
N ASP A 26 120.20 -112.07 -42.81
CA ASP A 26 118.75 -112.05 -42.50
C ASP A 26 118.34 -111.01 -41.45
N ILE A 27 118.98 -109.84 -41.49
CA ILE A 27 118.70 -108.74 -40.56
C ILE A 27 117.38 -108.07 -40.94
N LYS A 28 116.38 -108.20 -40.08
CA LYS A 28 115.00 -107.69 -40.28
C LYS A 28 114.65 -106.49 -39.41
N SER A 29 115.46 -106.20 -38.40
CA SER A 29 115.24 -105.11 -37.44
C SER A 29 116.57 -104.49 -37.02
N GLU A 30 116.52 -103.22 -36.61
CA GLU A 30 117.70 -102.50 -36.13
C GLU A 30 118.35 -103.21 -34.93
N ASP A 31 117.54 -103.85 -34.08
CA ASP A 31 118.00 -104.57 -32.89
C ASP A 31 118.98 -105.70 -33.21
N GLN A 32 118.81 -106.36 -34.35
CA GLN A 32 119.67 -107.47 -34.78
C GLN A 32 121.06 -107.02 -35.26
N LEU A 33 121.24 -105.72 -35.57
CA LEU A 33 122.57 -105.18 -35.89
C LEU A 33 123.50 -105.15 -34.68
N PHE A 34 122.93 -105.06 -33.49
CA PHE A 34 123.68 -104.97 -32.24
C PHE A 34 124.27 -106.32 -31.81
N GLU A 35 123.77 -107.42 -32.37
CA GLU A 35 124.26 -108.77 -32.10
C GLU A 35 125.36 -109.22 -33.08
N LEU A 36 125.65 -108.42 -34.11
CA LEU A 36 126.67 -108.76 -35.10
C LEU A 36 128.07 -108.75 -34.49
N SER A 37 128.80 -109.84 -34.69
CA SER A 37 130.22 -109.90 -34.36
C SER A 37 131.10 -109.42 -35.52
N SER A 38 132.34 -109.08 -35.21
CA SER A 38 133.33 -108.72 -36.23
C SER A 38 133.60 -109.88 -37.21
N GLN A 39 133.36 -111.13 -36.80
CA GLN A 39 133.52 -112.32 -37.65
C GLN A 39 132.39 -112.41 -38.69
N ASP A 40 131.14 -112.16 -38.28
CA ASP A 40 129.97 -112.23 -39.18
C ASP A 40 130.06 -111.19 -40.31
N LEU A 41 130.58 -110.01 -39.99
CA LEU A 41 130.81 -108.96 -40.98
C LEU A 41 131.94 -109.29 -41.95
N GLN A 42 132.97 -110.04 -41.53
CA GLN A 42 134.11 -110.40 -42.39
C GLN A 42 133.79 -111.50 -43.41
N GLU A 43 132.79 -112.35 -43.15
CA GLU A 43 132.32 -113.34 -44.13
C GLU A 43 131.69 -112.70 -45.37
N ILE A 44 131.35 -111.41 -45.29
CA ILE A 44 130.83 -110.63 -46.41
C ILE A 44 131.97 -110.15 -47.31
N LYS A 45 131.97 -110.62 -48.56
CA LYS A 45 132.96 -110.27 -49.59
C LYS A 45 133.08 -108.74 -49.73
N GLY A 46 134.23 -108.18 -49.33
CA GLY A 46 134.51 -106.74 -49.35
C GLY A 46 134.66 -106.09 -47.96
N PHE A 47 134.38 -106.84 -46.88
CA PHE A 47 134.66 -106.45 -45.51
C PHE A 47 136.00 -107.01 -45.05
N GLY A 48 137.05 -106.19 -45.11
CA GLY A 48 138.29 -106.49 -44.39
C GLY A 48 138.11 -106.25 -42.89
N PRO A 49 138.97 -106.83 -42.03
CA PRO A 49 138.85 -106.73 -40.56
C PRO A 49 138.73 -105.28 -40.06
N LYS A 50 139.50 -104.35 -40.64
CA LYS A 50 139.42 -102.91 -40.29
C LYS A 50 138.07 -102.27 -40.62
N ARG A 51 137.39 -102.73 -41.66
CA ARG A 51 136.10 -102.16 -42.09
C ARG A 51 134.95 -102.72 -41.25
N ALA A 52 135.01 -104.01 -40.90
CA ALA A 52 134.08 -104.64 -39.97
C ALA A 52 134.13 -103.97 -38.59
N GLU A 53 135.34 -103.78 -38.06
CA GLU A 53 135.55 -103.13 -36.76
C GLU A 53 135.05 -101.68 -36.76
N LYS A 54 135.31 -100.92 -37.84
CA LYS A 54 134.83 -99.54 -37.96
C LYS A 54 133.32 -99.42 -38.11
N VAL A 55 132.67 -100.39 -38.75
CA VAL A 55 131.20 -100.43 -38.83
C VAL A 55 130.61 -100.77 -37.46
N LEU A 56 131.18 -101.72 -36.73
CA LEU A 56 130.75 -102.02 -35.35
C LEU A 56 131.00 -100.86 -34.38
N GLU A 57 132.11 -100.14 -34.56
CA GLU A 57 132.40 -98.91 -33.82
C GLU A 57 131.35 -97.85 -34.11
N ASN A 58 130.97 -97.65 -35.38
CA ASN A 58 129.93 -96.69 -35.77
C ASN A 58 128.52 -97.12 -35.31
N ILE A 59 128.21 -98.41 -35.30
CA ILE A 59 126.99 -98.97 -34.72
C ILE A 59 126.97 -98.66 -33.21
N ASN A 60 128.07 -98.95 -32.49
CA ASN A 60 128.20 -98.65 -31.06
C ASN A 60 128.21 -97.15 -30.75
N ASP A 61 128.75 -96.30 -31.62
CA ASP A 61 128.74 -94.83 -31.46
C ASP A 61 127.37 -94.21 -31.75
N ARG A 62 126.48 -94.89 -32.48
CA ARG A 62 125.06 -94.54 -32.60
C ARG A 62 124.31 -94.89 -31.32
N ILE A 63 124.67 -95.99 -30.65
CA ILE A 63 124.14 -96.37 -29.32
C ILE A 63 124.60 -95.41 -28.22
N LYS A 64 125.87 -94.97 -28.26
CA LYS A 64 126.43 -94.06 -27.23
C LYS A 64 126.01 -92.60 -27.36
N ARG A 65 125.27 -92.23 -28.40
CA ARG A 65 124.67 -90.90 -28.55
C ARG A 65 123.28 -90.87 -27.89
N CYS A 66 123.22 -90.55 -26.60
CA CYS A 66 122.38 -89.45 -26.06
C CYS A 66 122.27 -89.53 -24.51
N GLU A 67 123.15 -88.82 -23.78
CA GLU A 67 122.98 -88.57 -22.35
C GLU A 67 122.18 -87.29 -22.04
N ARG A 68 121.79 -86.50 -23.05
CA ARG A 68 120.98 -85.29 -22.87
C ARG A 68 120.11 -85.03 -24.11
N CYS A 69 118.87 -85.53 -24.06
CA CYS A 69 117.71 -85.17 -24.90
C CYS A 69 117.82 -85.39 -26.43
N GLY A 70 117.03 -86.34 -26.98
CA GLY A 70 116.83 -86.46 -28.43
C GLY A 70 115.65 -87.34 -28.85
N ASN A 71 114.60 -86.72 -29.39
CA ASN A 71 113.51 -87.29 -30.19
C ASN A 71 112.54 -88.31 -29.53
N LEU A 72 111.50 -87.78 -28.88
CA LEU A 72 110.24 -88.48 -28.65
C LEU A 72 109.48 -88.71 -29.98
N ARG A 73 109.81 -89.80 -30.66
CA ARG A 73 108.84 -90.52 -31.51
C ARG A 73 109.01 -92.01 -31.28
N HIS A 74 108.07 -92.58 -30.52
CA HIS A 74 107.78 -94.01 -30.33
C HIS A 74 108.55 -94.77 -29.26
N SER A 75 108.45 -94.34 -28.00
CA SER A 75 108.55 -95.27 -26.87
C SER A 75 107.33 -95.10 -25.96
N ARG A 76 106.69 -96.23 -25.64
CA ARG A 76 105.51 -96.36 -24.79
C ARG A 76 105.84 -96.29 -23.30
N GLU A 77 107.05 -95.86 -22.96
CA GLU A 77 107.51 -95.63 -21.59
C GLU A 77 108.29 -94.31 -21.58
N VAL A 78 107.63 -93.28 -21.05
CA VAL A 78 108.26 -91.99 -20.73
C VAL A 78 109.16 -92.25 -19.52
N CYS A 79 110.42 -91.83 -19.59
CA CYS A 79 111.35 -91.89 -18.45
C CYS A 79 110.72 -91.23 -17.22
N SER A 80 110.90 -91.80 -16.02
CA SER A 80 110.19 -91.41 -14.79
C SER A 80 110.23 -89.90 -14.50
N GLU A 81 111.33 -89.22 -14.83
CA GLU A 81 111.47 -87.76 -14.62
C GLU A 81 110.55 -86.92 -15.52
N CYS A 82 110.31 -87.32 -16.76
CA CYS A 82 109.35 -86.62 -17.64
C CYS A 82 107.89 -86.97 -17.28
N GLN A 83 107.67 -88.15 -16.71
CA GLN A 83 106.36 -88.52 -16.16
C GLN A 83 106.06 -87.72 -14.89
N GLU A 84 107.05 -87.46 -14.06
CA GLU A 84 106.93 -86.56 -12.90
C GLU A 84 106.66 -85.13 -13.34
N GLU A 85 107.42 -84.54 -14.28
CA GLU A 85 107.17 -83.16 -14.75
C GLU A 85 105.76 -82.97 -15.35
N LEU A 86 105.30 -83.95 -16.15
CA LEU A 86 103.95 -83.95 -16.69
C LEU A 86 102.90 -84.18 -15.61
N SER A 87 103.16 -85.03 -14.62
CA SER A 87 102.26 -85.23 -13.47
C SER A 87 102.15 -83.95 -12.67
N THR A 88 103.25 -83.27 -12.35
CA THR A 88 103.22 -81.98 -11.65
C THR A 88 102.48 -80.91 -12.44
N LYS A 89 102.68 -80.80 -13.76
CA LYS A 89 101.92 -79.82 -14.57
C LYS A 89 100.43 -80.16 -14.68
N ILE A 90 100.08 -81.45 -14.69
CA ILE A 90 98.69 -81.89 -14.69
C ILE A 90 98.06 -81.58 -13.33
N GLU A 91 98.79 -81.79 -12.23
CA GLU A 91 98.34 -81.44 -10.87
C GLU A 91 98.18 -79.92 -10.71
N GLU A 92 99.14 -79.11 -11.16
CA GLU A 92 99.05 -77.64 -11.17
C GLU A 92 97.84 -77.16 -11.99
N LEU A 93 97.61 -77.71 -13.19
CA LEU A 93 96.44 -77.35 -13.99
C LEU A 93 95.11 -77.85 -13.41
N GLN A 94 95.13 -78.96 -12.68
CA GLN A 94 93.95 -79.45 -11.97
C GLN A 94 93.62 -78.56 -10.79
N GLU A 95 94.63 -78.06 -10.08
CA GLU A 95 94.47 -77.06 -9.00
C GLU A 95 93.94 -75.74 -9.56
N ASP A 96 94.52 -75.22 -10.64
CA ASP A 96 94.01 -74.01 -11.34
C ASP A 96 92.55 -74.17 -11.80
N ILE A 97 92.15 -75.35 -12.29
CA ILE A 97 90.77 -75.62 -12.70
C ILE A 97 89.83 -75.61 -11.50
N VAL A 98 90.23 -76.23 -10.37
CA VAL A 98 89.43 -76.22 -9.15
C VAL A 98 89.28 -74.80 -8.61
N ASP A 99 90.36 -74.02 -8.56
CA ASP A 99 90.34 -72.63 -8.15
C ASP A 99 89.40 -71.78 -9.04
N LEU A 100 89.46 -71.97 -10.36
CA LEU A 100 88.55 -71.29 -11.31
C LEU A 100 87.09 -71.75 -11.19
N GLU A 101 86.85 -73.02 -10.87
CA GLU A 101 85.50 -73.53 -10.59
C GLU A 101 84.94 -72.96 -9.29
N GLU A 102 85.78 -72.81 -8.25
CA GLU A 102 85.42 -72.16 -6.99
C GLU A 102 85.14 -70.67 -7.21
N GLU A 103 86.00 -69.94 -7.94
CA GLU A 103 85.77 -68.54 -8.34
C GLU A 103 84.47 -68.39 -9.14
N GLY A 104 84.23 -69.27 -10.11
CA GLY A 104 83.00 -69.27 -10.90
C GLY A 104 81.74 -69.54 -10.07
N GLN A 105 81.82 -70.38 -9.04
CA GLN A 105 80.73 -70.58 -8.08
C GLN A 105 80.51 -69.34 -7.21
N VAL A 106 81.58 -68.70 -6.73
CA VAL A 106 81.50 -67.45 -5.97
C VAL A 106 80.82 -66.37 -6.83
N ASP A 107 81.27 -66.15 -8.06
CA ASP A 107 80.66 -65.20 -9.00
C ASP A 107 79.18 -65.52 -9.28
N GLN A 108 78.83 -66.80 -9.42
CA GLN A 108 77.44 -67.22 -9.62
C GLN A 108 76.56 -66.94 -8.40
N THR A 109 77.10 -67.11 -7.19
CA THR A 109 76.41 -66.72 -5.95
C THR A 109 76.27 -65.22 -5.82
N GLU A 110 77.30 -64.43 -6.16
CA GLU A 110 77.25 -62.97 -6.17
C GLU A 110 76.21 -62.44 -7.18
N LEU A 111 76.18 -62.99 -8.39
CA LEU A 111 75.17 -62.65 -9.40
C LEU A 111 73.75 -62.99 -8.94
N SER A 112 73.58 -64.10 -8.20
CA SER A 112 72.28 -64.47 -7.61
C SER A 112 71.83 -63.45 -6.56
N LEU A 113 72.74 -63.04 -5.67
CA LEU A 113 72.47 -62.01 -4.66
C LEU A 113 72.13 -60.66 -5.30
N LEU A 114 72.93 -60.20 -6.27
CA LEU A 114 72.68 -58.97 -7.02
C LEU A 114 71.33 -58.99 -7.76
N SER A 115 70.95 -60.13 -8.33
CA SER A 115 69.64 -60.29 -8.98
C SER A 115 68.49 -60.14 -7.98
N LYS A 116 68.65 -60.71 -6.79
CA LYS A 116 67.68 -60.58 -5.69
C LYS A 116 67.59 -59.15 -5.17
N ASP A 117 68.72 -58.47 -5.01
CA ASP A 117 68.75 -57.05 -4.62
C ASP A 117 68.08 -56.16 -5.68
N LEU A 118 68.31 -56.44 -6.96
CA LEU A 118 67.67 -55.72 -8.06
C LEU A 118 66.14 -55.92 -8.08
N GLU A 119 65.67 -57.14 -7.82
CA GLU A 119 64.24 -57.45 -7.63
C GLU A 119 63.65 -56.65 -6.46
N GLN A 120 64.36 -56.58 -5.33
CA GLN A 120 63.93 -55.82 -4.15
C GLN A 120 63.93 -54.31 -4.41
N VAL A 121 64.94 -53.76 -5.10
CA VAL A 121 64.96 -52.35 -5.49
C VAL A 121 63.82 -52.04 -6.46
N LYS A 122 63.51 -52.93 -7.41
CA LYS A 122 62.35 -52.79 -8.31
C LYS A 122 61.04 -52.78 -7.55
N SER A 123 60.86 -53.64 -6.54
CA SER A 123 59.63 -53.65 -5.73
C SER A 123 59.50 -52.37 -4.90
N HIS A 124 60.57 -51.94 -4.22
CA HIS A 124 60.59 -50.68 -3.46
C HIS A 124 60.31 -49.46 -4.35
N LEU A 125 60.87 -49.41 -5.56
CA LEU A 125 60.59 -48.34 -6.53
C LEU A 125 59.12 -48.33 -6.96
N LYS A 126 58.50 -49.51 -7.19
CA LYS A 126 57.07 -49.61 -7.50
C LYS A 126 56.20 -49.11 -6.35
N GLU A 127 56.49 -49.55 -5.12
CA GLU A 127 55.77 -49.13 -3.91
C GLU A 127 55.91 -47.62 -3.65
N GLY A 128 57.13 -47.09 -3.75
CA GLY A 128 57.40 -45.66 -3.63
C GLY A 128 56.65 -44.83 -4.67
N ASN A 129 56.58 -45.30 -5.91
CA ASN A 129 55.84 -44.63 -6.99
C ASN A 129 54.32 -44.66 -6.73
N ILE A 130 53.77 -45.77 -6.22
CA ILE A 130 52.36 -45.85 -5.80
C ILE A 130 52.08 -44.87 -4.66
N SER A 131 52.96 -44.80 -3.65
CA SER A 131 52.83 -43.90 -2.51
C SER A 131 52.87 -42.42 -2.93
N LEU A 132 53.82 -42.05 -3.80
CA LEU A 132 53.90 -40.69 -4.35
C LEU A 132 52.65 -40.31 -5.15
N LYS A 133 52.14 -41.21 -6.00
CA LYS A 133 50.88 -40.99 -6.74
C LYS A 133 49.70 -40.79 -5.78
N PHE A 134 49.61 -41.61 -4.73
CA PHE A 134 48.55 -41.50 -3.73
C PHE A 134 48.58 -40.15 -3.02
N LEU A 135 49.76 -39.70 -2.57
CA LEU A 135 49.93 -38.39 -1.93
C LEU A 135 49.62 -37.23 -2.87
N ALA A 136 50.03 -37.32 -4.14
CA ALA A 136 49.72 -36.31 -5.15
C ALA A 136 48.20 -36.19 -5.40
N VAL A 137 47.51 -37.32 -5.54
CA VAL A 137 46.05 -37.35 -5.72
C VAL A 137 45.34 -36.79 -4.48
N LYS A 138 45.81 -37.13 -3.27
CA LYS A 138 45.25 -36.60 -2.03
C LYS A 138 45.41 -35.07 -1.95
N GLY A 139 46.61 -34.54 -2.23
CA GLY A 139 46.85 -33.11 -2.23
C GLY A 139 46.04 -32.35 -3.28
N LEU A 140 45.86 -32.93 -4.48
CA LEU A 140 44.99 -32.36 -5.51
C LEU A 140 43.52 -32.34 -5.07
N ARG A 141 43.03 -33.39 -4.42
CA ARG A 141 41.67 -33.45 -3.88
C ARG A 141 41.42 -32.35 -2.86
N GLU A 142 42.33 -32.17 -1.90
CA GLU A 142 42.24 -31.12 -0.89
C GLU A 142 42.28 -29.72 -1.53
N LYS A 143 43.10 -29.54 -2.57
CA LYS A 143 43.16 -28.27 -3.32
C LYS A 143 41.85 -27.98 -4.09
N VAL A 144 41.23 -28.99 -4.67
CA VAL A 144 39.91 -28.84 -5.33
C VAL A 144 38.84 -28.47 -4.30
N GLU A 145 38.82 -29.14 -3.15
CA GLU A 145 37.84 -28.87 -2.09
C GLU A 145 38.00 -27.46 -1.51
N THR A 146 39.23 -27.01 -1.27
CA THR A 146 39.50 -25.64 -0.80
C THR A 146 39.12 -24.58 -1.82
N LEU A 147 39.32 -24.83 -3.12
CA LEU A 147 38.86 -23.94 -4.19
C LEU A 147 37.33 -23.88 -4.25
N SER A 148 36.64 -25.01 -4.08
CA SER A 148 35.18 -25.04 -4.00
C SER A 148 34.68 -24.18 -2.84
N ARG A 149 35.21 -24.40 -1.63
CA ARG A 149 34.83 -23.61 -0.44
C ARG A 149 35.10 -22.12 -0.61
N LYS A 150 36.20 -21.73 -1.29
CA LYS A 150 36.49 -20.33 -1.59
C LYS A 150 35.44 -19.71 -2.52
N LYS A 151 34.97 -20.46 -3.51
CA LYS A 151 33.91 -20.01 -4.42
C LYS A 151 32.60 -19.80 -3.65
N ASP A 152 32.21 -20.75 -2.82
CA ASP A 152 30.99 -20.67 -2.01
C ASP A 152 31.03 -19.47 -1.04
N LEU A 153 32.19 -19.22 -0.42
CA LEU A 153 32.39 -18.05 0.44
C LEU A 153 32.33 -16.72 -0.33
N ALA A 154 32.83 -16.69 -1.57
CA ALA A 154 32.74 -15.49 -2.41
C ALA A 154 31.29 -15.19 -2.77
N GLN A 155 30.54 -16.21 -3.21
CA GLN A 155 29.10 -16.07 -3.50
C GLN A 155 28.32 -15.61 -2.27
N ARG A 156 28.59 -16.20 -1.10
CA ARG A 156 27.90 -15.82 0.14
C ARG A 156 28.19 -14.38 0.57
N ARG A 157 29.39 -13.86 0.27
CA ARG A 157 29.74 -12.45 0.53
C ARG A 157 28.98 -11.51 -0.39
N GLU A 158 28.83 -11.88 -1.66
CA GLU A 158 28.05 -11.11 -2.65
C GLU A 158 26.58 -11.04 -2.23
N GLU A 159 25.97 -12.18 -1.88
CA GLU A 159 24.59 -12.26 -1.36
C GLU A 159 24.40 -11.37 -0.11
N LEU A 160 25.35 -11.39 0.83
CA LEU A 160 25.28 -10.55 2.03
C LEU A 160 25.42 -9.06 1.74
N GLU A 161 26.21 -8.69 0.74
CA GLU A 161 26.36 -7.29 0.33
C GLU A 161 25.09 -6.78 -0.35
N GLU A 162 24.45 -7.60 -1.19
CA GLU A 162 23.14 -7.29 -1.78
C GLU A 162 22.07 -7.12 -0.69
N GLU A 163 22.00 -8.04 0.28
CA GLU A 163 21.07 -7.93 1.42
C GLU A 163 21.33 -6.67 2.26
N ARG A 164 22.60 -6.29 2.46
CA ARG A 164 22.99 -5.07 3.16
C ARG A 164 22.47 -3.82 2.43
N GLN A 165 22.65 -3.77 1.12
CA GLN A 165 22.16 -2.65 0.29
C GLN A 165 20.63 -2.58 0.27
N ASP A 166 19.93 -3.73 0.25
CA ASP A 166 18.47 -3.79 0.34
C ASP A 166 17.97 -3.25 1.69
N LEU A 167 18.62 -3.64 2.79
CA LEU A 167 18.31 -3.14 4.12
C LEU A 167 18.55 -1.63 4.26
N GLU A 168 19.65 -1.13 3.70
CA GLU A 168 19.96 0.29 3.71
C GLU A 168 18.89 1.10 2.96
N ARG A 169 18.48 0.62 1.77
CA ARG A 169 17.38 1.23 1.01
C ARG A 169 16.06 1.23 1.78
N ARG A 170 15.69 0.09 2.38
CA ARG A 170 14.46 0.01 3.19
C ARG A 170 14.50 0.92 4.42
N THR A 171 15.67 1.09 5.02
CA THR A 171 15.85 2.00 6.16
C THR A 171 15.59 3.44 5.73
N THR A 172 16.15 3.87 4.59
CA THR A 172 15.88 5.21 4.04
C THR A 172 14.40 5.41 3.69
N GLU A 173 13.74 4.42 3.09
CA GLU A 173 12.31 4.49 2.77
C GLU A 173 11.42 4.58 4.04
N LEU A 174 11.84 3.93 5.13
CA LEU A 174 11.14 4.02 6.41
C LEU A 174 11.30 5.41 7.04
N GLU A 175 12.52 5.96 7.03
CA GLU A 175 12.79 7.32 7.54
C GLU A 175 11.96 8.38 6.78
N GLU A 176 11.87 8.28 5.45
CA GLU A 176 11.02 9.17 4.64
C GLU A 176 9.54 9.04 4.99
N LYS A 177 9.04 7.82 5.19
CA LYS A 177 7.65 7.57 5.60
C LYS A 177 7.38 8.13 7.01
N GLU A 178 8.30 7.99 7.94
CA GLU A 178 8.19 8.58 9.28
C GLU A 178 8.15 10.10 9.25
N GLN A 179 8.98 10.74 8.42
CA GLN A 179 8.94 12.20 8.24
C GLN A 179 7.60 12.66 7.67
N ARG A 180 7.07 11.95 6.67
CA ARG A 180 5.75 12.24 6.10
C ARG A 180 4.62 12.07 7.12
N LEU A 181 4.68 11.02 7.95
CA LEU A 181 3.71 10.81 9.03
C LEU A 181 3.74 11.96 10.04
N LYS A 182 4.93 12.40 10.47
CA LYS A 182 5.07 13.56 11.37
C LYS A 182 4.47 14.83 10.77
N SER A 183 4.71 15.10 9.48
CA SER A 183 4.12 16.23 8.77
C SER A 183 2.59 16.15 8.72
N TRP A 184 2.02 14.98 8.45
CA TRP A 184 0.56 14.79 8.47
C TRP A 184 -0.05 14.94 9.87
N GLU A 185 0.65 14.49 10.91
CA GLU A 185 0.21 14.70 12.30
C GLU A 185 0.18 16.18 12.70
N GLU A 186 1.15 16.97 12.24
CA GLU A 186 1.18 18.42 12.45
C GLU A 186 0.05 19.12 11.72
N GLU A 187 -0.18 18.81 10.44
CA GLU A 187 -1.31 19.34 9.66
C GLU A 187 -2.66 18.99 10.29
N LEU A 188 -2.80 17.78 10.82
CA LEU A 188 -4.04 17.34 11.48
C LEU A 188 -4.28 18.14 12.76
N LYS A 189 -3.25 18.33 13.59
CA LYS A 189 -3.34 19.16 14.80
C LYS A 189 -3.73 20.61 14.46
N GLU A 190 -3.18 21.17 13.39
CA GLU A 190 -3.54 22.51 12.94
C GLU A 190 -5.02 22.58 12.53
N LYS A 191 -5.49 21.61 11.74
CA LYS A 191 -6.90 21.53 11.35
C LYS A 191 -7.84 21.35 12.53
N ASP A 192 -7.50 20.51 13.51
CA ASP A 192 -8.30 20.32 14.73
C ASP A 192 -8.40 21.61 15.56
N SER A 193 -7.28 22.34 15.67
CA SER A 193 -7.26 23.64 16.35
C SER A 193 -8.15 24.68 15.63
N SER A 194 -8.12 24.68 14.29
CA SER A 194 -8.95 25.55 13.46
C SER A 194 -10.43 25.21 13.57
N LEU A 195 -10.79 23.93 13.57
CA LEU A 195 -12.16 23.46 13.78
C LEU A 195 -12.68 23.89 15.16
N THR A 196 -11.89 23.70 16.21
CA THR A 196 -12.24 24.14 17.57
C THR A 196 -12.47 25.66 17.63
N ALA A 197 -11.63 26.44 16.94
CA ALA A 197 -11.79 27.90 16.83
C ALA A 197 -13.03 28.32 16.02
N LEU A 198 -13.47 27.51 15.05
CA LEU A 198 -14.71 27.75 14.31
C LEU A 198 -15.94 27.38 15.14
N GLU A 199 -15.91 26.27 15.87
CA GLU A 199 -17.00 25.85 16.76
C GLU A 199 -17.28 26.89 17.85
N THR A 200 -16.22 27.43 18.47
CA THR A 200 -16.34 28.52 19.46
C THR A 200 -17.00 29.76 18.85
N LYS A 201 -16.57 30.21 17.67
CA LYS A 201 -17.20 31.34 16.94
C LYS A 201 -18.66 31.08 16.58
N ILE A 202 -19.02 29.86 16.20
CA ILE A 202 -20.40 29.48 15.90
C ILE A 202 -21.26 29.59 17.18
N ASN A 203 -20.77 29.08 18.30
CA ASN A 203 -21.47 29.16 19.58
C ASN A 203 -21.66 30.61 20.05
N GLU A 204 -20.65 31.46 19.92
CA GLU A 204 -20.76 32.90 20.21
C GLU A 204 -21.82 33.57 19.34
N ARG A 205 -21.80 33.33 18.02
CA ARG A 205 -22.81 33.88 17.10
C ARG A 205 -24.21 33.37 17.40
N GLN A 206 -24.37 32.12 17.81
CA GLN A 206 -25.67 31.57 18.20
C GLN A 206 -26.19 32.27 19.46
N LYS A 207 -25.33 32.55 20.44
CA LYS A 207 -25.69 33.31 21.64
C LYS A 207 -26.12 34.73 21.28
N ASP A 208 -25.33 35.44 20.46
CA ASP A 208 -25.66 36.79 19.98
C ASP A 208 -27.00 36.84 19.24
N LEU A 209 -27.29 35.82 18.42
CA LEU A 209 -28.54 35.70 17.68
C LEU A 209 -29.72 35.54 18.64
N ASN A 210 -29.61 34.64 19.62
CA ASN A 210 -30.65 34.43 20.63
C ASN A 210 -30.90 35.72 21.46
N GLU A 211 -29.85 36.47 21.79
CA GLU A 211 -29.98 37.75 22.48
C GLU A 211 -30.69 38.80 21.63
N ARG A 212 -30.38 38.88 20.34
CA ARG A 212 -31.07 39.77 19.39
C ARG A 212 -32.54 39.41 19.23
N GLU A 213 -32.86 38.13 19.08
CA GLU A 213 -34.25 37.65 19.01
C GLU A 213 -35.05 38.03 20.26
N SER A 214 -34.47 37.86 21.45
CA SER A 214 -35.08 38.27 22.72
C SER A 214 -35.35 39.77 22.76
N ARG A 215 -34.39 40.60 22.30
CA ARG A 215 -34.58 42.06 22.19
C ARG A 215 -35.68 42.43 21.19
N PHE A 216 -35.74 41.76 20.04
CA PHE A 216 -36.79 41.99 19.04
C PHE A 216 -38.17 41.64 19.60
N LYS A 217 -38.31 40.51 20.31
CA LYS A 217 -39.57 40.13 20.94
C LYS A 217 -40.05 41.18 21.95
N LYS A 218 -39.15 41.68 22.80
CA LYS A 218 -39.47 42.77 23.75
C LYS A 218 -39.96 44.03 23.04
N LYS A 219 -39.26 44.47 21.98
CA LYS A 219 -39.67 45.64 21.18
C LYS A 219 -41.01 45.42 20.49
N LEU A 220 -41.29 44.21 20.01
CA LEU A 220 -42.57 43.90 19.38
C LEU A 220 -43.73 43.98 20.38
N ASP A 221 -43.52 43.49 21.60
CA ASP A 221 -44.52 43.59 22.67
C ASP A 221 -44.72 45.05 23.11
N GLU A 222 -43.66 45.85 23.19
CA GLU A 222 -43.73 47.30 23.46
C GLU A 222 -44.53 48.04 22.38
N VAL A 223 -44.24 47.81 21.10
CA VAL A 223 -45.00 48.37 19.97
C VAL A 223 -46.48 47.97 20.04
N ARG A 224 -46.78 46.72 20.39
CA ARG A 224 -48.16 46.26 20.56
C ARG A 224 -48.86 46.99 21.70
N SER A 225 -48.16 47.26 22.81
CA SER A 225 -48.69 48.03 23.94
C SER A 225 -49.00 49.47 23.51
N ILE A 226 -48.05 50.15 22.87
CA ILE A 226 -48.22 51.51 22.36
C ILE A 226 -49.40 51.57 21.39
N GLY A 227 -49.56 50.58 20.51
CA GLY A 227 -50.69 50.51 19.58
C GLY A 227 -52.05 50.43 20.29
N LYS A 228 -52.15 49.70 21.42
CA LYS A 228 -53.37 49.67 22.23
C LYS A 228 -53.65 51.02 22.89
N ASP A 229 -52.62 51.61 23.50
CA ASP A 229 -52.74 52.91 24.18
C ASP A 229 -53.16 54.03 23.20
N LEU A 230 -52.64 54.00 21.97
CA LEU A 230 -53.05 54.92 20.90
C LEU A 230 -54.52 54.71 20.52
N SER A 231 -54.95 53.46 20.31
CA SER A 231 -56.36 53.17 19.99
C SER A 231 -57.32 53.61 21.09
N GLU A 232 -56.95 53.47 22.37
CA GLU A 232 -57.74 53.98 23.49
C GLU A 232 -57.81 55.52 23.51
N LYS A 233 -56.69 56.20 23.21
CA LYS A 233 -56.67 57.66 23.11
C LYS A 233 -57.50 58.16 21.93
N GLU A 234 -57.46 57.49 20.78
CA GLU A 234 -58.30 57.80 19.62
C GLU A 234 -59.78 57.72 19.98
N LYS A 235 -60.23 56.66 20.65
CA LYS A 235 -61.62 56.54 21.12
C LYS A 235 -62.02 57.66 22.08
N LYS A 236 -61.14 58.02 23.03
CA LYS A 236 -61.39 59.14 23.95
C LYS A 236 -61.50 60.48 23.23
N ILE A 237 -60.70 60.69 22.19
CA ILE A 237 -60.79 61.89 21.34
C ILE A 237 -62.15 61.91 20.64
N GLU A 238 -62.55 60.81 20.00
CA GLU A 238 -63.85 60.71 19.31
C GLU A 238 -65.04 60.95 20.27
N GLU A 239 -64.98 60.43 21.49
CA GLU A 239 -65.98 60.70 22.54
C GLU A 239 -66.03 62.19 22.94
N LYS A 240 -64.86 62.84 23.04
CA LYS A 240 -64.76 64.26 23.37
C LYS A 240 -65.25 65.15 22.22
N GLU A 241 -65.00 64.77 20.98
CA GLU A 241 -65.53 65.47 19.80
C GLU A 241 -67.05 65.43 19.78
N LYS A 242 -67.66 64.26 20.00
CA LYS A 242 -69.14 64.14 20.10
C LYS A 242 -69.74 64.95 21.25
N GLU A 243 -69.07 64.98 22.40
CA GLU A 243 -69.52 65.80 23.54
C GLU A 243 -69.39 67.30 23.25
N LEU A 244 -68.37 67.73 22.49
CA LEU A 244 -68.23 69.11 22.05
C LEU A 244 -69.35 69.49 21.07
N GLU A 245 -69.62 68.67 20.06
CA GLU A 245 -70.73 68.88 19.10
C GLU A 245 -72.09 69.00 19.81
N ARG A 246 -72.33 68.16 20.83
CA ARG A 246 -73.53 68.23 21.67
C ARG A 246 -73.65 69.56 22.40
N ARG A 247 -72.57 70.01 23.04
CA ARG A 247 -72.54 71.30 23.76
C ARG A 247 -72.68 72.49 22.84
N GLU A 248 -72.10 72.45 21.64
CA GLU A 248 -72.28 73.49 20.63
C GLU A 248 -73.76 73.61 20.22
N SER A 249 -74.44 72.47 20.04
CA SER A 249 -75.87 72.43 19.74
C SER A 249 -76.72 72.99 20.88
N GLU A 250 -76.46 72.59 22.14
CA GLU A 250 -77.14 73.12 23.33
C GLU A 250 -76.94 74.64 23.48
N LEU A 251 -75.74 75.13 23.19
CA LEU A 251 -75.43 76.56 23.26
C LEU A 251 -76.17 77.34 22.18
N LEU A 252 -76.38 76.75 21.00
CA LEU A 252 -77.13 77.36 19.92
C LEU A 252 -78.63 77.40 20.24
N GLU A 253 -79.19 76.33 20.79
CA GLU A 253 -80.57 76.28 21.30
C GLU A 253 -80.80 77.32 22.40
N LYS A 254 -79.89 77.40 23.38
CA LYS A 254 -79.97 78.40 24.44
C LYS A 254 -79.96 79.83 23.91
N LYS A 255 -79.13 80.13 22.89
CA LYS A 255 -79.11 81.44 22.24
C LYS A 255 -80.44 81.75 21.56
N GLU A 256 -81.11 80.76 20.98
CA GLU A 256 -82.42 80.96 20.35
C GLU A 256 -83.50 81.21 21.41
N LEU A 257 -83.53 80.42 22.48
CA LEU A 257 -84.41 80.66 23.64
C LEU A 257 -84.18 82.04 24.27
N GLU A 258 -82.93 82.52 24.34
CA GLU A 258 -82.62 83.87 24.81
C GLU A 258 -83.20 84.97 23.91
N LYS A 259 -83.23 84.77 22.58
CA LYS A 259 -83.90 85.69 21.66
C LYS A 259 -85.42 85.66 21.86
N GLU A 260 -86.03 84.48 21.89
CA GLU A 260 -87.47 84.33 22.11
C GLU A 260 -87.92 84.96 23.44
N LEU A 261 -87.13 84.76 24.51
CA LEU A 261 -87.38 85.38 25.81
C LEU A 261 -87.31 86.92 25.74
N LYS A 262 -86.37 87.46 24.95
CA LYS A 262 -86.25 88.90 24.75
C LYS A 262 -87.46 89.46 24.00
N GLU A 263 -87.90 88.80 22.94
CA GLU A 263 -89.11 89.17 22.17
C GLU A 263 -90.37 89.09 23.06
N SER A 264 -90.52 88.03 23.84
CA SER A 264 -91.61 87.87 24.79
C SER A 264 -91.66 89.01 25.83
N ARG A 265 -90.49 89.42 26.37
CA ARG A 265 -90.39 90.58 27.29
C ARG A 265 -90.70 91.92 26.61
N GLU A 266 -90.43 92.06 25.32
CA GLU A 266 -90.83 93.24 24.55
C GLU A 266 -92.34 93.27 24.33
N ASN A 267 -92.95 92.13 23.98
CA ASN A 267 -94.41 91.98 23.88
C ASN A 267 -95.12 92.22 25.22
N GLU A 268 -94.60 91.69 26.32
CA GLU A 268 -95.18 91.93 27.66
C GLU A 268 -95.15 93.42 28.02
N ARG A 269 -94.06 94.14 27.68
CA ARG A 269 -93.96 95.59 27.86
C ARG A 269 -95.01 96.32 27.02
N ALA A 270 -95.16 95.97 25.74
CA ALA A 270 -96.16 96.56 24.86
C ALA A 270 -97.60 96.33 25.38
N LEU A 271 -97.92 95.10 25.81
CA LEU A 271 -99.23 94.78 26.39
C LEU A 271 -99.50 95.54 27.70
N LYS A 272 -98.49 95.74 28.55
CA LYS A 272 -98.61 96.55 29.77
C LYS A 272 -98.91 98.02 29.44
N GLU A 273 -98.28 98.57 28.39
CA GLU A 273 -98.57 99.92 27.91
C GLU A 273 -100.00 100.03 27.35
N GLU A 274 -100.44 99.07 26.53
CA GLU A 274 -101.82 99.02 26.03
C GLU A 274 -102.85 98.89 27.17
N LEU A 275 -102.57 98.05 28.17
CA LEU A 275 -103.44 97.88 29.34
C LEU A 275 -103.59 99.20 30.07
N LYS A 276 -102.49 99.92 30.31
CA LYS A 276 -102.50 101.23 30.95
C LYS A 276 -103.31 102.25 30.14
N GLU A 277 -103.17 102.27 28.81
CA GLU A 277 -103.97 103.14 27.94
C GLU A 277 -105.47 102.82 28.04
N LYS A 278 -105.82 101.52 28.06
CA LYS A 278 -107.20 101.06 28.25
C LYS A 278 -107.74 101.42 29.63
N GLU A 279 -106.94 101.29 30.68
CA GLU A 279 -107.30 101.70 32.04
C GLU A 279 -107.55 103.21 32.12
N ASP A 280 -106.67 104.03 31.53
CA ASP A 280 -106.86 105.48 31.41
C ASP A 280 -108.14 105.82 30.63
N ARG A 281 -108.45 105.07 29.57
CA ARG A 281 -109.67 105.22 28.80
C ARG A 281 -110.91 104.80 29.60
N ILE A 282 -110.85 103.72 30.37
CA ILE A 282 -111.92 103.31 31.29
C ILE A 282 -112.10 104.38 32.38
N ALA A 283 -111.04 104.95 32.94
CA ALA A 283 -111.13 106.04 33.92
C ALA A 283 -111.80 107.28 33.31
N LYS A 284 -111.44 107.65 32.08
CA LYS A 284 -112.13 108.69 31.30
C LYS A 284 -113.59 108.35 31.05
N LEU A 285 -113.92 107.11 30.68
CA LEU A 285 -115.30 106.69 30.45
C LEU A 285 -116.11 106.64 31.75
N ARG A 286 -115.53 106.19 32.87
CA ARG A 286 -116.15 106.20 34.20
C ARG A 286 -116.44 107.62 34.67
N SER A 287 -115.52 108.57 34.45
CA SER A 287 -115.78 109.98 34.76
C SER A 287 -116.88 110.56 33.87
N LYS A 288 -116.93 110.20 32.58
CA LYS A 288 -118.06 110.54 31.70
C LYS A 288 -119.38 109.91 32.18
N LEU A 289 -119.38 108.64 32.55
CA LEU A 289 -120.57 107.94 33.04
C LEU A 289 -121.03 108.53 34.36
N ARG A 290 -120.11 108.94 35.25
CA ARG A 290 -120.44 109.66 36.48
C ARG A 290 -121.14 110.98 36.19
N LYS A 291 -120.68 111.73 35.19
CA LYS A 291 -121.38 112.94 34.71
C LYS A 291 -122.76 112.61 34.16
N VAL A 292 -122.89 111.55 33.35
CA VAL A 292 -124.19 111.10 32.84
C VAL A 292 -125.10 110.59 33.97
N SER A 293 -124.55 109.98 35.02
CA SER A 293 -125.27 109.57 36.22
C SER A 293 -125.73 110.78 37.03
N GLU A 294 -124.89 111.80 37.19
CA GLU A 294 -125.27 113.10 37.78
C GLU A 294 -126.35 113.78 36.92
N ASP A 295 -126.25 113.69 35.59
CA ASP A 295 -127.29 114.14 34.65
C ASP A 295 -128.55 113.26 34.73
N GLN A 296 -128.42 111.97 35.06
CA GLN A 296 -129.53 111.02 35.28
C GLN A 296 -130.19 111.21 36.65
N ASP A 297 -129.46 111.62 37.68
CA ASP A 297 -130.01 112.02 38.98
C ASP A 297 -130.78 113.35 38.85
N ILE A 298 -130.49 114.16 37.82
CA ILE A 298 -131.32 115.30 37.39
C ILE A 298 -132.52 114.83 36.52
N ALA A 299 -132.44 113.67 35.85
CA ALA A 299 -133.48 113.17 34.93
C ALA A 299 -134.43 112.10 35.51
N HIS A 300 -134.12 111.45 36.64
CA HIS A 300 -134.96 110.42 37.27
C HIS A 300 -135.99 110.93 38.28
N ALA A 301 -136.39 112.19 38.12
CA ALA A 301 -137.78 112.60 38.34
C ALA A 301 -138.64 112.31 37.07
N LYS A 302 -138.64 111.04 36.58
CA LYS A 302 -139.70 110.34 35.78
C LYS A 302 -139.23 109.00 35.15
N ASN A 303 -139.73 107.90 35.72
CA ASN A 303 -140.12 106.57 35.15
C ASN A 303 -139.13 105.53 34.55
N ASN A 304 -138.95 104.43 35.32
CA ASN A 304 -139.06 102.96 35.13
C ASN A 304 -138.82 102.13 33.82
N GLU A 305 -138.04 101.04 34.03
CA GLU A 305 -138.12 99.59 33.60
C GLU A 305 -138.22 99.23 32.10
N SER A 306 -137.55 98.25 31.48
CA SER A 306 -137.15 96.83 31.73
C SER A 306 -136.20 96.40 30.56
N GLY A 307 -135.36 95.35 30.52
CA GLY A 307 -135.64 93.91 30.53
C GLY A 307 -135.32 93.19 29.18
N ASP A 308 -134.17 92.51 29.11
CA ASP A 308 -133.93 91.14 28.58
C ASP A 308 -133.87 90.76 27.06
N LYS A 309 -133.03 89.72 26.80
CA LYS A 309 -133.05 88.66 25.73
C LYS A 309 -131.97 88.53 24.63
N LYS A 310 -131.39 87.32 24.67
CA LYS A 310 -130.63 86.46 23.72
C LYS A 310 -131.03 86.55 22.24
N THR A 311 -130.07 86.22 21.37
CA THR A 311 -130.26 85.36 20.17
C THR A 311 -128.92 84.83 19.59
N VAL A 312 -128.83 83.50 19.48
CA VAL A 312 -128.01 82.69 18.54
C VAL A 312 -128.95 82.33 17.38
N PRO A 313 -128.58 82.39 16.08
CA PRO A 313 -128.03 81.25 15.29
C PRO A 313 -127.14 81.73 14.11
N GLY A 314 -126.49 80.94 13.25
CA GLY A 314 -126.52 79.53 12.89
C GLY A 314 -125.89 79.37 11.48
N GLU A 315 -125.72 78.12 11.06
CA GLU A 315 -125.76 77.64 9.67
C GLU A 315 -124.56 77.83 8.71
N LYS A 316 -123.45 78.47 9.09
CA LYS A 316 -122.20 78.44 8.27
C LYS A 316 -121.15 77.40 8.69
N GLU A 317 -121.26 76.87 9.90
CA GLU A 317 -120.25 75.95 10.46
C GLU A 317 -120.48 74.48 10.05
N ILE A 318 -121.68 74.12 9.59
CA ILE A 318 -122.01 72.74 9.21
C ILE A 318 -121.34 72.36 7.88
N ASP A 319 -121.39 73.24 6.87
CA ASP A 319 -120.75 73.01 5.57
C ASP A 319 -119.21 72.99 5.68
N GLU A 320 -118.64 73.80 6.58
CA GLU A 320 -117.19 73.82 6.85
C GLU A 320 -116.70 72.55 7.56
N ILE A 321 -117.56 71.93 8.37
CA ILE A 321 -117.30 70.64 9.02
C ILE A 321 -117.41 69.48 8.00
N GLU A 322 -118.37 69.54 7.08
CA GLU A 322 -118.54 68.55 6.01
C GLU A 322 -117.33 68.55 5.05
N GLN A 323 -116.83 69.74 4.70
CA GLN A 323 -115.66 69.90 3.83
C GLN A 323 -114.37 69.37 4.50
N LYS A 324 -114.18 69.65 5.80
CA LYS A 324 -113.07 69.10 6.60
C LYS A 324 -113.15 67.58 6.74
N ARG A 325 -114.36 66.99 6.77
CA ARG A 325 -114.53 65.52 6.78
C ARG A 325 -114.09 64.87 5.47
N GLN A 326 -114.36 65.49 4.32
CA GLN A 326 -113.89 65.00 3.02
C GLN A 326 -112.36 65.08 2.92
N GLU A 327 -111.74 66.18 3.34
CA GLU A 327 -110.27 66.32 3.36
C GLU A 327 -109.59 65.31 4.30
N LEU A 328 -110.21 65.00 5.44
CA LEU A 328 -109.71 63.97 6.36
C LEU A 328 -109.78 62.58 5.72
N SER A 329 -110.87 62.25 5.01
CA SER A 329 -111.01 60.97 4.32
C SER A 329 -109.96 60.76 3.21
N GLU A 330 -109.58 61.83 2.50
CA GLU A 330 -108.51 61.75 1.49
C GLU A 330 -107.12 61.59 2.12
N LYS A 331 -106.86 62.26 3.25
CA LYS A 331 -105.61 62.09 4.01
C LYS A 331 -105.49 60.69 4.61
N GLU A 332 -106.59 60.10 5.07
CA GLU A 332 -106.63 58.72 5.56
C GLU A 332 -106.28 57.72 4.45
N LYS A 333 -106.81 57.88 3.23
CA LYS A 333 -106.44 57.03 2.08
C LYS A 333 -104.96 57.15 1.70
N ARG A 334 -104.39 58.36 1.76
CA ARG A 334 -102.96 58.58 1.51
C ARG A 334 -102.08 57.95 2.58
N LEU A 335 -102.52 57.95 3.84
CA LEU A 335 -101.82 57.26 4.92
C LEU A 335 -101.83 55.74 4.71
N GLU A 336 -102.96 55.15 4.34
CA GLU A 336 -103.03 53.71 4.01
C GLU A 336 -102.11 53.31 2.84
N GLU A 337 -101.95 54.16 1.83
CA GLU A 337 -101.01 53.92 0.73
C GLU A 337 -99.55 53.98 1.19
N MET A 338 -99.19 54.98 2.00
CA MET A 338 -97.84 55.09 2.56
C MET A 338 -97.49 53.92 3.49
N GLU A 339 -98.45 53.44 4.30
CA GLU A 339 -98.25 52.27 5.15
C GLU A 339 -97.98 51.00 4.32
N LYS A 340 -98.71 50.81 3.21
CA LYS A 340 -98.45 49.69 2.27
C LYS A 340 -97.07 49.79 1.63
N GLU A 341 -96.60 50.98 1.28
CA GLU A 341 -95.24 51.18 0.76
C GLU A 341 -94.16 50.90 1.81
N LEU A 342 -94.37 51.35 3.06
CA LEU A 342 -93.44 51.08 4.15
C LEU A 342 -93.33 49.58 4.45
N GLU A 343 -94.45 48.86 4.44
CA GLU A 343 -94.45 47.41 4.65
C GLU A 343 -93.73 46.66 3.52
N LYS A 344 -93.85 47.14 2.27
CA LYS A 344 -93.08 46.60 1.14
C LYS A 344 -91.58 46.84 1.32
N LYS A 345 -91.17 48.06 1.66
CA LYS A 345 -89.75 48.40 1.90
C LYS A 345 -89.16 47.62 3.08
N LYS A 346 -89.96 47.32 4.09
CA LYS A 346 -89.55 46.50 5.24
C LYS A 346 -89.24 45.06 4.82
N LYS A 347 -90.09 44.45 3.98
CA LYS A 347 -89.82 43.11 3.41
C LYS A 347 -88.55 43.08 2.57
N ASP A 348 -88.34 44.08 1.70
CA ASP A 348 -87.13 44.18 0.88
C ASP A 348 -85.85 44.27 1.76
N LEU A 349 -85.94 44.95 2.92
CA LEU A 349 -84.85 45.06 3.89
C LEU A 349 -84.55 43.73 4.60
N GLU A 350 -85.59 42.96 4.94
CA GLU A 350 -85.45 41.63 5.55
C GLU A 350 -84.79 40.64 4.58
N GLU A 351 -85.23 40.62 3.31
CA GLU A 351 -84.60 39.81 2.25
C GLU A 351 -83.12 40.18 2.07
N TRP A 352 -82.79 41.48 2.06
CA TRP A 352 -81.41 41.94 1.93
C TRP A 352 -80.52 41.54 3.13
N GLN A 353 -81.09 41.50 4.35
CA GLN A 353 -80.37 41.03 5.54
C GLN A 353 -80.09 39.54 5.52
N GLU A 354 -80.99 38.71 4.98
CA GLU A 354 -80.76 37.27 4.81
C GLU A 354 -79.64 37.00 3.80
N ASP A 355 -79.65 37.70 2.66
CA ASP A 355 -78.62 37.63 1.62
C ASP A 355 -77.22 37.97 2.16
N LEU A 356 -77.12 38.97 3.04
CA LEU A 356 -75.88 39.35 3.71
C LEU A 356 -75.35 38.24 4.61
N LYS A 357 -76.22 37.63 5.43
CA LYS A 357 -75.84 36.52 6.32
C LYS A 357 -75.35 35.29 5.53
N GLN A 358 -75.99 34.99 4.41
CA GLN A 358 -75.57 33.87 3.54
C GLN A 358 -74.16 34.12 2.97
N LYS A 359 -73.87 35.33 2.48
CA LYS A 359 -72.54 35.71 1.97
C LYS A 359 -71.47 35.68 3.07
N GLU A 360 -71.80 36.07 4.30
CA GLU A 360 -70.89 35.93 5.45
C GLU A 360 -70.58 34.47 5.80
N GLY A 361 -71.55 33.56 5.65
CA GLY A 361 -71.35 32.12 5.81
C GLY A 361 -70.40 31.52 4.77
N GLU A 362 -70.58 31.87 3.50
CA GLU A 362 -69.75 31.38 2.39
C GLU A 362 -68.28 31.84 2.49
N THR A 363 -68.06 33.07 2.96
CA THR A 363 -66.70 33.63 3.14
C THR A 363 -65.95 32.97 4.31
N LYS A 364 -66.66 32.56 5.38
CA LYS A 364 -66.07 31.78 6.49
C LYS A 364 -65.68 30.36 6.03
N ASN A 365 -66.50 29.70 5.21
CA ASN A 365 -66.20 28.37 4.67
C ASN A 365 -65.00 28.39 3.70
N LYS A 366 -64.86 29.41 2.84
CA LYS A 366 -63.68 29.57 1.96
C LYS A 366 -62.37 29.79 2.72
N LYS A 367 -62.40 30.40 3.92
CA LYS A 367 -61.19 30.57 4.76
C LYS A 367 -60.77 29.28 5.48
N GLN A 368 -61.71 28.40 5.84
CA GLN A 368 -61.36 27.10 6.45
C GLN A 368 -60.88 26.05 5.44
N GLY A 369 -61.35 26.09 4.18
CA GLY A 369 -60.89 25.19 3.12
C GLY A 369 -59.44 25.42 2.68
N LYS A 370 -58.93 26.66 2.75
CA LYS A 370 -57.54 26.98 2.38
C LYS A 370 -56.52 26.66 3.48
N ASN A 371 -56.95 26.46 4.73
CA ASN A 371 -56.06 26.19 5.86
C ASN A 371 -55.79 24.70 6.08
N LYS A 372 -56.44 23.80 5.34
CA LYS A 372 -56.22 22.33 5.42
C LYS A 372 -55.27 21.79 4.34
N ASN A 373 -55.00 22.53 3.27
CA ASN A 373 -54.14 22.08 2.15
C ASN A 373 -52.68 22.56 2.21
N SER A 374 -52.25 23.27 3.25
CA SER A 374 -50.87 23.77 3.37
C SER A 374 -50.01 23.05 4.42
N PHE A 375 -50.48 21.94 5.03
CA PHE A 375 -49.79 21.29 6.15
C PHE A 375 -49.31 19.84 5.92
N THR A 376 -49.32 19.30 4.69
CA THR A 376 -48.98 17.87 4.45
C THR A 376 -47.78 17.58 3.54
N THR A 377 -46.80 18.49 3.40
CA THR A 377 -45.66 18.22 2.49
C THR A 377 -44.26 18.53 3.07
N ILE A 378 -44.05 18.34 4.38
CA ILE A 378 -42.69 18.38 4.96
C ILE A 378 -42.59 17.33 6.07
N LYS A 379 -42.41 16.06 5.72
CA LYS A 379 -41.95 15.00 6.63
C LYS A 379 -41.55 13.74 5.84
N ASP A 380 -40.53 13.85 4.99
CA ASP A 380 -39.85 12.67 4.43
C ASP A 380 -38.46 13.04 3.87
N VAL A 381 -37.59 13.59 4.72
CA VAL A 381 -36.13 13.62 4.47
C VAL A 381 -35.42 13.46 5.80
N SER A 382 -35.24 12.23 6.28
CA SER A 382 -34.17 11.85 7.22
C SER A 382 -34.27 10.36 7.57
N ARG A 383 -33.63 9.51 6.76
CA ARG A 383 -33.02 8.23 7.20
C ARG A 383 -32.29 7.60 6.02
N LYS A 384 -31.02 7.99 5.86
CA LYS A 384 -29.89 7.21 5.32
C LYS A 384 -28.70 8.16 5.22
N GLY A 385 -27.82 8.01 6.20
CA GLY A 385 -26.53 8.67 6.37
C GLY A 385 -25.83 7.91 7.47
#